data_AF-A0A8J7FXP3-F1
#
_entry.id   AF-A0A8J7FXP3-F1
#
_cell.length_a   1.000
_cell.length_b   1.000
_cell.length_c   1.000
_cell.angle_alpha   90.00
_cell.angle_beta   90.00
_cell.angle_gamma   90.00
#
_symmetry.space_group_name_H-M   'P 1'
#
loop_
_entity.id
_entity.type
_entity.pdbx_description
1 polymer ?
#
loop_
_entity_poly.entity_id
_entity_poly.type
_entity_poly.pdbx_seq_one_letter_code
_entity_poly.pdbx_strand_id
1 'polypeptide(L)'
;MTSKALLIPGLIAGSVAGATTILPLCDRVLAAPDQAAPNQNQTAPFPDIQNHWAQPFIETLAAQDIIAGYLDGTFRPENPVARDEFAAMVRQSFNQEPERQLESGSVYEDVPTDYWAAPAIEEAAEMGFMQGYPDGTFRPNDSISRVEAISTLASNLNLAASAPSSAEATQDSADTPQATTPTRSARRRAARNPFPFPLALTYFMAPVVASPARVQPQSPTPAAPAPSPEVQAADPQTEPAQSPTPLTINDYYVDADQIPQPATENVLAATKAGVVVNHPDPQVLNPNRPATRGEVAALIHQALVTQGRLEPLPDDTAAKNYIVGGR
;
A
#
# COMPACT_ATOMS: atom_id res chain seq x y z
N MET A 1 2.76 29.82 -66.35
CA MET A 1 3.03 30.27 -67.74
C MET A 1 4.13 31.32 -67.60
N THR A 2 5.38 31.18 -68.03
CA THR A 2 5.92 30.59 -69.26
C THR A 2 7.41 30.31 -69.04
N SER A 3 7.91 29.19 -69.54
CA SER A 3 9.32 28.75 -69.48
C SER A 3 10.29 29.69 -70.19
N LYS A 4 11.56 29.72 -69.75
CA LYS A 4 12.71 29.69 -70.68
C LYS A 4 14.04 29.36 -70.01
N ALA A 5 14.71 28.34 -70.54
CA ALA A 5 16.07 27.92 -70.26
C ALA A 5 17.07 28.54 -71.27
N LEU A 6 18.32 28.75 -70.85
CA LEU A 6 19.51 29.02 -71.68
C LEU A 6 20.73 28.75 -70.76
N LEU A 7 21.52 27.68 -70.83
CA LEU A 7 22.42 27.13 -71.86
C LEU A 7 23.67 27.99 -72.13
N ILE A 8 24.79 27.65 -71.46
CA ILE A 8 26.19 27.86 -71.93
C ILE A 8 27.04 26.63 -71.49
N PRO A 9 27.90 26.06 -72.38
CA PRO A 9 28.70 24.84 -72.12
C PRO A 9 30.23 25.10 -71.98
N GLY A 10 30.99 24.07 -71.57
CA GLY A 10 32.44 23.88 -71.86
C GLY A 10 33.34 23.72 -70.63
N LEU A 11 33.74 22.49 -70.23
CA LEU A 11 34.97 21.73 -70.61
C LEU A 11 36.26 22.43 -70.11
N ILE A 12 37.12 21.87 -69.25
CA ILE A 12 38.15 20.80 -69.41
C ILE A 12 38.65 20.40 -67.98
N ALA A 13 38.57 19.15 -67.50
CA ALA A 13 39.37 17.94 -67.79
C ALA A 13 40.83 17.97 -67.27
N GLY A 14 41.15 17.07 -66.32
CA GLY A 14 42.50 16.52 -66.14
C GLY A 14 42.97 16.30 -64.70
N SER A 15 42.74 15.12 -64.12
CA SER A 15 43.80 14.12 -63.99
C SER A 15 43.33 12.89 -63.20
N VAL A 16 43.62 11.74 -63.79
CA VAL A 16 43.31 10.38 -63.40
C VAL A 16 44.40 9.81 -62.47
N ALA A 17 44.02 8.95 -61.52
CA ALA A 17 44.67 7.65 -61.28
C ALA A 17 44.17 7.03 -59.95
N GLY A 18 43.73 5.76 -60.00
CA GLY A 18 43.60 4.91 -58.82
C GLY A 18 42.28 4.15 -58.72
N ALA A 19 42.13 3.10 -59.53
CA ALA A 19 41.02 2.16 -59.47
C ALA A 19 41.07 1.31 -58.19
N THR A 20 39.91 0.91 -57.64
CA THR A 20 39.47 -0.50 -57.51
C THR A 20 38.05 -0.54 -56.90
N THR A 21 37.14 -1.15 -57.67
CA THR A 21 35.88 -1.87 -57.35
C THR A 21 35.71 -2.24 -55.86
N ILE A 22 34.55 -2.09 -55.21
CA ILE A 22 33.36 -2.98 -55.24
C ILE A 22 32.18 -2.24 -54.55
N LEU A 23 30.99 -2.21 -55.16
CA LEU A 23 29.70 -1.99 -54.45
C LEU A 23 29.23 -3.33 -53.89
N PRO A 24 28.57 -3.37 -52.71
CA PRO A 24 27.11 -3.41 -52.82
C PRO A 24 26.31 -2.76 -51.67
N LEU A 25 25.04 -2.56 -52.02
CA LEU A 25 23.84 -2.74 -51.20
C LEU A 25 23.39 -1.63 -50.24
N CYS A 26 22.16 -1.21 -50.50
CA CYS A 26 21.29 -0.43 -49.66
C CYS A 26 21.30 -0.89 -48.20
N ASP A 27 21.38 0.06 -47.27
CA ASP A 27 20.47 0.02 -46.13
C ASP A 27 19.98 1.44 -45.81
N ARG A 28 18.68 1.62 -45.96
CA ARG A 28 18.00 2.89 -45.68
C ARG A 28 17.45 2.76 -44.27
N VAL A 29 18.28 2.99 -43.27
CA VAL A 29 17.84 3.03 -41.88
C VAL A 29 17.08 4.33 -41.64
N LEU A 30 15.77 4.16 -41.44
CA LEU A 30 14.86 5.11 -40.84
C LEU A 30 15.48 5.65 -39.53
N ALA A 31 15.77 6.95 -39.48
CA ALA A 31 16.12 7.63 -38.23
C ALA A 31 14.87 7.66 -37.34
N ALA A 32 14.90 6.88 -36.25
CA ALA A 32 13.93 6.93 -35.17
C ALA A 32 14.01 8.29 -34.44
N PRO A 33 12.91 8.77 -33.82
CA PRO A 33 12.93 10.01 -33.06
C PRO A 33 13.86 9.87 -31.85
N ASP A 34 14.68 10.91 -31.70
CA ASP A 34 15.54 11.29 -30.59
C ASP A 34 15.02 10.76 -29.24
N GLN A 35 15.63 9.68 -28.76
CA GLN A 35 15.48 9.23 -27.38
C GLN A 35 16.22 10.24 -26.52
N ALA A 36 15.48 11.12 -25.85
CA ALA A 36 15.99 11.97 -24.80
C ALA A 36 16.74 11.08 -23.77
N ALA A 37 18.04 11.31 -23.66
CA ALA A 37 18.88 10.67 -22.66
C ALA A 37 18.35 10.95 -21.24
N PRO A 38 18.44 10.00 -20.29
CA PRO A 38 18.12 10.28 -18.89
C PRO A 38 19.08 11.35 -18.38
N ASN A 39 18.53 12.44 -17.84
CA ASN A 39 19.30 13.55 -17.29
C ASN A 39 19.99 13.08 -15.99
N GLN A 40 21.30 12.83 -16.05
CA GLN A 40 22.15 12.37 -14.94
C GLN A 40 22.47 13.48 -13.92
N ASN A 41 21.52 14.37 -13.63
CA ASN A 41 21.62 15.34 -12.52
C ASN A 41 20.94 14.75 -11.28
N GLN A 42 21.49 13.65 -10.76
CA GLN A 42 21.11 13.16 -9.45
C GLN A 42 21.66 14.07 -8.34
N THR A 43 20.86 14.17 -7.28
CA THR A 43 21.06 14.81 -5.97
C THR A 43 20.69 16.30 -5.90
N ALA A 44 19.40 16.58 -5.66
CA ALA A 44 19.08 17.60 -4.66
C ALA A 44 19.01 16.89 -3.30
N PRO A 45 20.06 16.92 -2.46
CA PRO A 45 19.87 16.69 -1.05
C PRO A 45 19.18 17.96 -0.55
N PHE A 46 17.89 17.86 -0.24
CA PHE A 46 17.11 19.01 0.19
C PHE A 46 17.82 19.70 1.38
N PRO A 47 18.12 21.01 1.32
CA PRO A 47 18.94 21.64 2.35
C PRO A 47 18.34 21.54 3.76
N ASP A 48 17.02 21.43 3.84
CA ASP A 48 16.21 21.41 5.05
C ASP A 48 16.01 20.01 5.66
N ILE A 49 16.59 18.96 5.08
CA ILE A 49 16.59 17.61 5.68
C ILE A 49 17.91 17.27 6.38
N GLN A 50 18.90 18.17 6.39
CA GLN A 50 20.18 17.91 7.03
C GLN A 50 20.02 17.66 8.53
N ASN A 51 20.52 16.52 9.00
CA ASN A 51 20.37 16.05 10.39
C ASN A 51 18.93 15.76 10.81
N HIS A 52 18.01 15.67 9.85
CA HIS A 52 16.63 15.29 10.11
C HIS A 52 16.52 13.77 10.22
N TRP A 53 15.73 13.25 11.16
CA TRP A 53 15.60 11.81 11.40
C TRP A 53 15.11 11.02 10.17
N ALA A 54 14.26 11.66 9.35
CA ALA A 54 13.72 11.06 8.13
C ALA A 54 14.64 11.18 6.91
N GLN A 55 15.79 11.87 7.03
CA GLN A 55 16.75 12.09 5.94
C GLN A 55 17.04 10.82 5.12
N PRO A 56 17.42 9.67 5.72
CA PRO A 56 17.75 8.49 4.92
C PRO A 56 16.57 7.94 4.11
N PHE A 57 15.34 8.03 4.63
CA PHE A 57 14.14 7.62 3.88
C PHE A 57 13.89 8.56 2.69
N ILE A 58 14.01 9.87 2.94
CA ILE A 58 13.77 10.92 1.94
C ILE A 58 14.80 10.83 0.81
N GLU A 59 16.08 10.70 1.14
CA GLU A 59 17.17 10.59 0.16
C GLU A 59 17.01 9.35 -0.72
N THR A 60 16.66 8.20 -0.13
CA THR A 60 16.45 6.95 -0.89
C THR A 60 15.29 7.07 -1.86
N LEU A 61 14.16 7.65 -1.42
CA LEU A 61 13.00 7.86 -2.28
C LEU A 61 13.25 8.89 -3.38
N ALA A 62 13.93 9.99 -3.05
CA ALA A 62 14.26 11.04 -4.02
C ALA A 62 15.28 10.55 -5.07
N ALA A 63 16.24 9.71 -4.69
CA ALA A 63 17.22 9.13 -5.60
C ALA A 63 16.60 8.18 -6.65
N GLN A 64 15.39 7.68 -6.38
CA GLN A 64 14.62 6.81 -7.28
C GLN A 64 13.46 7.55 -7.96
N ASP A 65 13.40 8.87 -7.87
CA ASP A 65 12.32 9.71 -8.42
C ASP A 65 10.91 9.34 -7.91
N ILE A 66 10.82 8.74 -6.71
CA ILE A 66 9.57 8.31 -6.08
C ILE A 66 8.89 9.47 -5.35
N ILE A 67 9.68 10.40 -4.79
CA ILE A 67 9.16 11.63 -4.19
C ILE A 67 9.93 12.83 -4.74
N ALA A 68 9.25 13.97 -4.81
CA ALA A 68 9.83 15.24 -5.18
C ALA A 68 9.70 16.27 -4.04
N GLY A 69 10.65 17.19 -3.98
CA GLY A 69 10.55 18.39 -3.15
C GLY A 69 9.77 19.50 -3.86
N TYR A 70 9.73 20.65 -3.22
CA TYR A 70 9.12 21.86 -3.74
C TYR A 70 10.01 22.54 -4.77
N LEU A 71 9.42 23.44 -5.58
CA LEU A 71 10.12 24.18 -6.63
C LEU A 71 11.27 25.07 -6.10
N ASP A 72 11.23 25.41 -4.82
CA ASP A 72 12.30 26.17 -4.13
C ASP A 72 13.48 25.30 -3.69
N GLY A 73 13.47 23.99 -4.00
CA GLY A 73 14.52 23.04 -3.66
C GLY A 73 14.45 22.49 -2.24
N THR A 74 13.37 22.76 -1.50
CA THR A 74 13.15 22.24 -0.13
C THR A 74 12.29 20.98 -0.11
N PHE A 75 12.38 20.18 0.94
CA PHE A 75 11.47 19.05 1.14
C PHE A 75 10.32 19.35 2.11
N ARG A 76 10.57 20.19 3.11
CA ARG A 76 9.70 20.59 4.22
C ARG A 76 9.22 19.38 5.04
N PRO A 77 10.14 18.60 5.65
CA PRO A 77 9.80 17.34 6.31
C PRO A 77 8.86 17.50 7.51
N GLU A 78 8.83 18.67 8.13
CA GLU A 78 7.98 18.97 9.30
C GLU A 78 6.59 19.52 8.92
N ASN A 79 6.36 19.83 7.63
CA ASN A 79 5.08 20.35 7.21
C ASN A 79 4.02 19.24 7.21
N PRO A 80 2.80 19.50 7.73
CA PRO A 80 1.67 18.62 7.52
C PRO A 80 1.39 18.41 6.03
N VAL A 81 1.00 17.20 5.67
CA VAL A 81 0.63 16.83 4.30
C VAL A 81 -0.87 17.00 4.11
N ALA A 82 -1.27 17.70 3.06
CA ALA A 82 -2.66 17.77 2.63
C ALA A 82 -3.08 16.50 1.87
N ARG A 83 -4.38 16.19 1.83
CA ARG A 83 -4.90 14.96 1.20
C ARG A 83 -4.56 14.88 -0.30
N ASP A 84 -4.56 16.00 -0.99
CA ASP A 84 -4.15 16.11 -2.40
C ASP A 84 -2.66 15.82 -2.62
N GLU A 85 -1.80 16.36 -1.76
CA GLU A 85 -0.36 16.09 -1.76
C GLU A 85 -0.09 14.62 -1.43
N PHE A 86 -0.81 14.03 -0.48
CA PHE A 86 -0.71 12.61 -0.19
C PHE A 86 -1.12 11.74 -1.38
N ALA A 87 -2.22 12.09 -2.07
CA ALA A 87 -2.64 11.42 -3.30
C ALA A 87 -1.54 11.46 -4.38
N ALA A 88 -0.89 12.61 -4.56
CA ALA A 88 0.23 12.76 -5.48
C ALA A 88 1.45 11.92 -5.09
N MET A 89 1.79 11.87 -3.80
CA MET A 89 2.89 11.04 -3.30
C MET A 89 2.61 9.54 -3.51
N VAL A 90 1.40 9.09 -3.21
CA VAL A 90 0.97 7.70 -3.39
C VAL A 90 0.97 7.33 -4.87
N ARG A 91 0.38 8.16 -5.74
CA ARG A 91 0.39 7.96 -7.19
C ARG A 91 1.79 7.79 -7.74
N GLN A 92 2.72 8.64 -7.31
CA GLN A 92 4.10 8.56 -7.78
C GLN A 92 4.82 7.31 -7.23
N SER A 93 4.45 6.84 -6.03
CA SER A 93 5.10 5.72 -5.35
C SER A 93 4.61 4.35 -5.82
N PHE A 94 3.32 4.24 -6.13
CA PHE A 94 2.67 2.99 -6.44
C PHE A 94 2.07 3.07 -7.84
N ASN A 95 2.68 2.36 -8.78
CA ASN A 95 2.16 2.19 -10.13
C ASN A 95 1.40 0.86 -10.21
N GLN A 96 0.22 0.83 -9.57
CA GLN A 96 -0.66 -0.33 -9.54
C GLN A 96 -1.74 -0.23 -10.61
N GLU A 97 -2.27 -1.37 -11.04
CA GLU A 97 -3.44 -1.41 -11.91
C GLU A 97 -4.67 -0.85 -11.17
N PRO A 98 -5.54 -0.07 -11.83
CA PRO A 98 -6.79 0.40 -11.24
C PRO A 98 -7.64 -0.74 -10.66
N GLU A 99 -8.04 -0.62 -9.40
CA GLU A 99 -9.01 -1.53 -8.75
C GLU A 99 -10.45 -1.22 -9.17
N ARG A 100 -10.70 0.04 -9.54
CA ARG A 100 -11.98 0.51 -10.07
C ARG A 100 -11.77 1.51 -11.20
N GLN A 101 -12.74 1.59 -12.09
CA GLN A 101 -12.79 2.60 -13.13
C GLN A 101 -13.67 3.76 -12.65
N LEU A 102 -13.12 4.98 -12.62
CA LEU A 102 -13.91 6.19 -12.43
C LEU A 102 -14.25 6.78 -13.81
N GLU A 103 -15.40 7.46 -13.90
CA GLU A 103 -15.73 8.18 -15.13
C GLU A 103 -14.87 9.45 -15.20
N SER A 104 -14.24 9.69 -16.36
CA SER A 104 -13.38 10.86 -16.55
C SER A 104 -14.15 12.16 -16.31
N GLY A 105 -13.66 12.98 -15.39
CA GLY A 105 -14.29 14.25 -14.99
C GLY A 105 -14.01 14.62 -13.54
N SER A 106 -14.72 15.63 -13.03
CA SER A 106 -14.70 16.01 -11.60
C SER A 106 -15.43 14.92 -10.80
N VAL A 107 -14.72 13.88 -10.36
CA VAL A 107 -15.32 12.79 -9.55
C VAL A 107 -15.87 13.34 -8.22
N TYR A 108 -15.23 14.37 -7.69
CA TYR A 108 -15.58 15.01 -6.43
C TYR A 108 -16.04 16.44 -6.68
N GLU A 109 -17.03 16.90 -5.90
CA GLU A 109 -17.64 18.23 -6.09
C GLU A 109 -16.67 19.39 -5.82
N ASP A 110 -15.70 19.18 -4.94
CA ASP A 110 -14.70 20.16 -4.49
C ASP A 110 -13.34 20.01 -5.18
N VAL A 111 -13.26 19.20 -6.25
CA VAL A 111 -12.03 18.98 -7.03
C VAL A 111 -12.28 19.34 -8.49
N PRO A 112 -12.09 20.61 -8.89
CA PRO A 112 -12.21 21.04 -10.28
C PRO A 112 -11.31 20.22 -11.23
N THR A 113 -11.73 20.02 -12.48
CA THR A 113 -10.95 19.23 -13.46
C THR A 113 -9.61 19.84 -13.85
N ASP A 114 -9.45 21.16 -13.67
CA ASP A 114 -8.20 21.90 -13.90
C ASP A 114 -7.34 22.03 -12.62
N TYR A 115 -7.78 21.43 -11.51
CA TYR A 115 -7.01 21.40 -10.29
C TYR A 115 -5.75 20.56 -10.45
N TRP A 116 -4.61 21.07 -9.98
CA TRP A 116 -3.28 20.47 -10.19
C TRP A 116 -3.19 19.01 -9.72
N ALA A 117 -3.91 18.66 -8.66
CA ALA A 117 -3.94 17.31 -8.09
C ALA A 117 -5.13 16.48 -8.57
N ALA A 118 -6.02 16.99 -9.44
CA ALA A 118 -7.17 16.23 -9.90
C ALA A 118 -6.78 14.86 -10.49
N PRO A 119 -5.74 14.73 -11.36
CA PRO A 119 -5.31 13.42 -11.84
C PRO A 119 -4.76 12.53 -10.72
N ALA A 120 -4.04 13.13 -9.76
CA ALA A 120 -3.49 12.39 -8.63
C ALA A 120 -4.57 11.83 -7.72
N ILE A 121 -5.61 12.63 -7.46
CA ILE A 121 -6.76 12.26 -6.66
C ILE A 121 -7.57 11.17 -7.36
N GLU A 122 -7.83 11.30 -8.66
CA GLU A 122 -8.55 10.31 -9.46
C GLU A 122 -7.79 8.97 -9.50
N GLU A 123 -6.51 8.98 -9.84
CA GLU A 123 -5.71 7.74 -9.93
C GLU A 123 -5.51 7.08 -8.56
N ALA A 124 -5.22 7.85 -7.50
CA ALA A 124 -5.14 7.29 -6.15
C ALA A 124 -6.48 6.70 -5.69
N ALA A 125 -7.59 7.27 -6.17
CA ALA A 125 -8.92 6.76 -5.93
C ALA A 125 -9.22 5.49 -6.75
N GLU A 126 -8.79 5.41 -8.00
CA GLU A 126 -8.90 4.24 -8.87
C GLU A 126 -8.07 3.05 -8.36
N MET A 127 -6.86 3.30 -7.86
CA MET A 127 -5.99 2.31 -7.24
C MET A 127 -6.43 1.88 -5.83
N GLY A 128 -7.53 2.45 -5.30
CA GLY A 128 -8.07 2.05 -4.00
C GLY A 128 -7.34 2.60 -2.77
N PHE A 129 -6.29 3.41 -2.95
CA PHE A 129 -5.58 4.04 -1.82
C PHE A 129 -6.43 5.08 -1.11
N MET A 130 -7.18 5.88 -1.86
CA MET A 130 -7.95 7.00 -1.30
C MET A 130 -9.39 6.97 -1.75
N GLN A 131 -10.27 7.50 -0.91
CA GLN A 131 -11.68 7.70 -1.24
C GLN A 131 -12.12 9.06 -0.71
N GLY A 132 -13.10 9.65 -1.39
CA GLY A 132 -13.80 10.82 -0.90
C GLY A 132 -14.81 10.45 0.18
N TYR A 133 -15.47 11.47 0.68
CA TYR A 133 -16.47 11.37 1.73
C TYR A 133 -17.86 11.05 1.14
N PRO A 134 -18.79 10.52 1.95
CA PRO A 134 -20.16 10.21 1.51
C PRO A 134 -20.96 11.43 1.03
N ASP A 135 -20.49 12.65 1.33
CA ASP A 135 -21.08 13.91 0.88
C ASP A 135 -20.64 14.30 -0.55
N GLY A 136 -19.82 13.50 -1.22
CA GLY A 136 -19.33 13.76 -2.58
C GLY A 136 -18.05 14.60 -2.64
N THR A 137 -17.48 14.98 -1.49
CA THR A 137 -16.24 15.77 -1.41
C THR A 137 -14.99 14.91 -1.25
N PHE A 138 -13.83 15.40 -1.65
CA PHE A 138 -12.52 14.80 -1.35
C PHE A 138 -11.78 15.52 -0.22
N ARG A 139 -12.05 16.81 -0.05
CA ARG A 139 -11.40 17.75 0.88
C ARG A 139 -9.89 17.84 0.66
N PRO A 140 -9.46 18.26 -0.55
CA PRO A 140 -8.06 18.17 -0.96
C PRO A 140 -7.10 18.91 -0.02
N ASN A 141 -7.52 20.06 0.53
CA ASN A 141 -6.68 20.90 1.38
C ASN A 141 -6.69 20.49 2.87
N ASP A 142 -7.52 19.53 3.27
CA ASP A 142 -7.51 19.03 4.64
C ASP A 142 -6.22 18.21 4.85
N SER A 143 -5.61 18.32 6.04
CA SER A 143 -4.45 17.50 6.35
C SER A 143 -4.84 16.05 6.55
N ILE A 144 -4.05 15.13 6.00
CA ILE A 144 -4.23 13.71 6.28
C ILE A 144 -3.76 13.38 7.70
N SER A 145 -4.58 12.62 8.43
CA SER A 145 -4.18 12.14 9.76
C SER A 145 -3.16 11.02 9.64
N ARG A 146 -2.32 10.85 10.66
CA ARG A 146 -1.31 9.81 10.70
C ARG A 146 -1.89 8.40 10.61
N VAL A 147 -3.00 8.14 11.30
CA VAL A 147 -3.70 6.86 11.23
C VAL A 147 -4.30 6.59 9.86
N GLU A 148 -4.78 7.63 9.18
CA GLU A 148 -5.32 7.50 7.83
C GLU A 148 -4.24 7.15 6.83
N ALA A 149 -3.08 7.84 6.86
CA ALA A 149 -1.95 7.52 5.99
C ALA A 149 -1.47 6.07 6.16
N ILE A 150 -1.36 5.60 7.42
CA ILE A 150 -0.99 4.21 7.72
C ILE A 150 -2.06 3.24 7.24
N SER A 151 -3.34 3.52 7.49
CA SER A 151 -4.43 2.63 7.10
C SER A 151 -4.55 2.50 5.58
N THR A 152 -4.42 3.61 4.86
CA THR A 152 -4.38 3.63 3.39
C THR A 152 -3.28 2.72 2.84
N LEU A 153 -2.06 2.85 3.36
CA LEU A 153 -0.95 1.99 2.93
C LEU A 153 -1.23 0.52 3.31
N ALA A 154 -1.67 0.25 4.54
CA ALA A 154 -1.88 -1.11 5.01
C ALA A 154 -2.95 -1.87 4.22
N SER A 155 -4.09 -1.22 3.95
CA SER A 155 -5.20 -1.82 3.22
C SER A 155 -4.84 -2.10 1.77
N ASN A 156 -4.24 -1.14 1.06
CA ASN A 156 -3.86 -1.34 -0.34
C ASN A 156 -2.73 -2.37 -0.51
N LEU A 157 -1.79 -2.44 0.43
CA LEU A 157 -0.77 -3.49 0.46
C LEU A 157 -1.33 -4.86 0.90
N ASN A 158 -2.63 -4.95 1.22
CA ASN A 158 -3.32 -6.15 1.68
C ASN A 158 -2.63 -6.83 2.87
N LEU A 159 -2.07 -6.02 3.79
CA LEU A 159 -1.27 -6.53 4.91
C LEU A 159 -2.13 -7.27 5.94
N ALA A 160 -3.39 -6.84 6.12
CA ALA A 160 -4.32 -7.45 7.06
C ALA A 160 -4.71 -8.89 6.64
N ALA A 161 -4.99 -9.11 5.35
CA ALA A 161 -5.31 -10.44 4.83
C ALA A 161 -4.07 -11.35 4.72
N SER A 162 -2.87 -10.77 4.64
CA SER A 162 -1.60 -11.51 4.57
C SER A 162 -1.12 -11.99 5.94
N ALA A 163 -1.70 -11.50 7.04
CA ALA A 163 -1.42 -12.03 8.37
C ALA A 163 -2.07 -13.43 8.50
N PRO A 164 -1.34 -14.48 8.92
CA PRO A 164 -1.93 -15.79 9.10
C PRO A 164 -3.05 -15.69 10.15
N SER A 165 -4.29 -15.84 9.68
CA SER A 165 -5.46 -15.96 10.53
C SER A 165 -5.30 -17.21 11.39
N SER A 166 -5.03 -17.03 12.68
CA SER A 166 -5.07 -18.09 13.68
C SER A 166 -6.52 -18.48 13.97
N ALA A 167 -7.27 -18.92 12.95
CA ALA A 167 -8.63 -19.41 13.08
C ALA A 167 -9.03 -20.30 11.89
N GLU A 168 -8.33 -21.41 11.69
CA GLU A 168 -8.90 -22.52 10.92
C GLU A 168 -8.75 -23.82 11.71
N ALA A 169 -9.56 -23.92 12.77
CA ALA A 169 -9.83 -25.18 13.45
C ALA A 169 -10.88 -25.95 12.64
N THR A 170 -10.38 -26.88 11.84
CA THR A 170 -11.00 -28.08 11.28
C THR A 170 -12.36 -28.44 11.89
N GLN A 171 -13.46 -28.19 11.15
CA GLN A 171 -14.65 -29.02 11.26
C GLN A 171 -14.46 -30.26 10.39
N ASP A 172 -13.96 -31.30 11.04
CA ASP A 172 -13.99 -32.68 10.56
C ASP A 172 -15.45 -33.14 10.50
N SER A 173 -15.92 -33.45 9.31
CA SER A 173 -17.10 -34.29 9.09
C SER A 173 -16.89 -35.05 7.80
N ALA A 174 -16.20 -36.18 7.95
CA ALA A 174 -16.20 -37.27 7.01
C ALA A 174 -17.64 -37.73 6.73
N ASP A 175 -18.08 -37.64 5.49
CA ASP A 175 -18.77 -38.76 4.84
C ASP A 175 -18.64 -38.66 3.32
N THR A 176 -18.29 -39.78 2.68
CA THR A 176 -18.30 -39.97 1.22
C THR A 176 -18.64 -41.44 0.99
N PRO A 177 -19.54 -41.73 0.05
CA PRO A 177 -19.07 -42.55 -1.06
C PRO A 177 -19.55 -42.06 -2.45
N GLN A 178 -18.54 -41.82 -3.31
CA GLN A 178 -18.41 -42.15 -4.74
C GLN A 178 -19.68 -42.23 -5.65
N ALA A 179 -19.64 -41.56 -6.81
CA ALA A 179 -19.22 -42.17 -8.09
C ALA A 179 -19.74 -41.43 -9.36
N THR A 180 -18.94 -41.52 -10.43
CA THR A 180 -19.26 -41.39 -11.88
C THR A 180 -19.32 -40.00 -12.56
N THR A 181 -18.31 -39.73 -13.39
CA THR A 181 -18.39 -39.00 -14.68
C THR A 181 -19.00 -39.93 -15.76
N PRO A 182 -19.32 -39.51 -17.03
CA PRO A 182 -19.29 -38.17 -17.67
C PRO A 182 -20.58 -37.85 -18.47
N THR A 183 -20.71 -36.67 -19.12
CA THR A 183 -21.22 -36.51 -20.51
C THR A 183 -21.30 -35.04 -20.96
N ARG A 184 -20.73 -34.81 -22.14
CA ARG A 184 -20.75 -33.62 -23.01
C ARG A 184 -22.14 -33.38 -23.61
N SER A 185 -22.65 -32.14 -23.62
CA SER A 185 -23.46 -31.59 -24.73
C SER A 185 -23.79 -30.11 -24.54
N ALA A 186 -23.71 -29.37 -25.65
CA ALA A 186 -23.90 -27.93 -25.77
C ALA A 186 -25.37 -27.56 -26.06
N ARG A 187 -25.85 -26.41 -25.54
CA ARG A 187 -26.61 -25.37 -26.30
C ARG A 187 -27.11 -24.20 -25.44
N ARG A 188 -26.71 -22.98 -25.86
CA ARG A 188 -27.47 -21.72 -26.02
C ARG A 188 -28.55 -21.32 -24.97
N ARG A 189 -28.44 -20.11 -24.39
CA ARG A 189 -29.10 -18.83 -24.80
C ARG A 189 -28.90 -17.70 -23.75
N ALA A 190 -29.00 -16.48 -24.27
CA ALA A 190 -28.89 -15.13 -23.69
C ALA A 190 -29.74 -14.77 -22.44
N ALA A 191 -29.21 -13.85 -21.61
CA ALA A 191 -29.84 -12.63 -21.04
C ALA A 191 -28.89 -12.02 -19.95
N ARG A 192 -28.50 -10.73 -19.99
CA ARG A 192 -28.99 -9.62 -19.11
C ARG A 192 -29.23 -10.08 -17.66
N ASN A 193 -28.63 -9.54 -16.59
CA ASN A 193 -28.32 -8.14 -16.22
C ASN A 193 -27.39 -8.14 -14.96
N PRO A 194 -26.86 -6.98 -14.52
CA PRO A 194 -25.86 -6.82 -13.45
C PRO A 194 -26.47 -6.81 -12.04
N PHE A 195 -25.67 -7.17 -11.03
CA PHE A 195 -26.06 -7.11 -9.61
C PHE A 195 -25.65 -5.77 -8.98
N PRO A 196 -26.60 -5.01 -8.39
CA PRO A 196 -26.31 -3.91 -7.48
C PRO A 196 -26.34 -4.39 -6.02
N PHE A 197 -25.38 -3.96 -5.20
CA PHE A 197 -25.48 -4.04 -3.74
C PHE A 197 -25.84 -2.65 -3.18
N PRO A 198 -26.96 -2.50 -2.46
CA PRO A 198 -27.23 -1.28 -1.72
C PRO A 198 -27.37 -1.52 -0.20
N LEU A 199 -27.29 -0.40 0.52
CA LEU A 199 -27.93 -0.05 1.80
C LEU A 199 -27.05 0.10 3.05
N ALA A 200 -26.73 1.38 3.29
CA ALA A 200 -26.88 2.13 4.52
C ALA A 200 -27.65 1.47 5.67
N LEU A 201 -27.13 1.60 6.89
CA LEU A 201 -27.84 1.26 8.14
C LEU A 201 -27.83 2.44 9.11
N THR A 202 -28.95 3.15 9.17
CA THR A 202 -29.31 4.07 10.25
C THR A 202 -29.57 3.27 11.53
N TYR A 203 -28.94 3.62 12.65
CA TYR A 203 -29.21 2.98 13.94
C TYR A 203 -30.06 3.88 14.85
N PHE A 204 -31.27 3.41 15.16
CA PHE A 204 -32.15 3.95 16.20
C PHE A 204 -31.80 3.30 17.54
N MET A 205 -31.57 4.12 18.57
CA MET A 205 -31.35 3.71 19.97
C MET A 205 -32.67 3.31 20.66
N ALA A 206 -32.62 2.24 21.47
CA ALA A 206 -33.61 1.94 22.51
C ALA A 206 -32.92 1.33 23.76
N PRO A 207 -33.43 1.58 24.98
CA PRO A 207 -32.67 1.33 26.22
C PRO A 207 -32.85 -0.08 26.82
N VAL A 208 -31.81 -0.50 27.55
CA VAL A 208 -31.67 -1.76 28.29
C VAL A 208 -32.54 -1.79 29.56
N VAL A 209 -33.24 -2.91 29.77
CA VAL A 209 -33.84 -3.29 31.07
C VAL A 209 -33.09 -4.50 31.63
N ALA A 210 -32.58 -4.36 32.85
CA ALA A 210 -31.86 -5.37 33.62
C ALA A 210 -32.80 -6.29 34.42
N SER A 211 -32.39 -7.55 34.67
CA SER A 211 -32.95 -8.40 35.74
C SER A 211 -32.00 -9.55 36.14
N PRO A 212 -32.14 -10.13 37.35
CA PRO A 212 -30.98 -10.54 38.16
C PRO A 212 -30.74 -12.05 38.30
N ALA A 213 -29.56 -12.35 38.85
CA ALA A 213 -28.98 -13.66 39.14
C ALA A 213 -29.86 -14.60 39.99
N ARG A 214 -29.79 -15.90 39.69
CA ARG A 214 -30.39 -16.99 40.47
C ARG A 214 -29.33 -18.01 40.90
N VAL A 215 -29.23 -18.17 42.21
CA VAL A 215 -28.44 -19.16 42.96
C VAL A 215 -29.14 -20.53 42.91
N GLN A 216 -28.39 -21.64 42.81
CA GLN A 216 -28.87 -22.99 43.15
C GLN A 216 -27.92 -23.73 44.11
N PRO A 217 -28.45 -24.58 45.02
CA PRO A 217 -27.74 -25.13 46.18
C PRO A 217 -27.22 -26.59 45.98
N GLN A 218 -26.31 -26.99 46.86
CA GLN A 218 -25.63 -28.31 46.94
C GLN A 218 -26.45 -29.39 47.68
N SER A 219 -26.18 -30.68 47.40
CA SER A 219 -26.06 -31.88 48.31
C SER A 219 -26.37 -33.20 47.57
N PRO A 220 -26.06 -34.42 48.08
CA PRO A 220 -24.83 -34.94 48.71
C PRO A 220 -24.36 -36.32 48.16
N THR A 221 -23.17 -36.77 48.60
CA THR A 221 -22.47 -38.06 48.34
C THR A 221 -23.14 -39.30 48.97
N PRO A 222 -22.88 -40.52 48.46
CA PRO A 222 -22.35 -41.57 49.36
C PRO A 222 -21.24 -42.48 48.77
N ALA A 223 -20.25 -42.69 49.65
CA ALA A 223 -19.36 -43.83 49.95
C ALA A 223 -19.01 -44.96 48.94
N ALA A 224 -17.71 -45.28 48.95
CA ALA A 224 -16.98 -46.34 48.25
C ALA A 224 -17.21 -47.77 48.79
N PRO A 225 -16.62 -48.79 48.11
CA PRO A 225 -15.52 -49.53 48.75
C PRO A 225 -14.29 -49.77 47.83
N ALA A 226 -13.12 -49.93 48.45
CA ALA A 226 -11.79 -50.18 47.87
C ALA A 226 -11.44 -51.70 47.81
N PRO A 227 -10.20 -52.18 47.50
CA PRO A 227 -9.01 -51.56 46.88
C PRO A 227 -8.24 -52.42 45.81
N SER A 228 -7.30 -51.74 45.10
CA SER A 228 -6.00 -52.22 44.54
C SER A 228 -5.95 -53.02 43.22
N PRO A 229 -4.85 -52.94 42.42
CA PRO A 229 -3.49 -52.50 42.79
C PRO A 229 -2.86 -51.37 41.95
N GLU A 230 -2.10 -50.53 42.66
CA GLU A 230 -0.72 -50.12 42.36
C GLU A 230 -0.26 -50.12 40.89
N VAL A 231 -0.24 -48.93 40.27
CA VAL A 231 0.70 -48.62 39.18
C VAL A 231 1.49 -47.38 39.58
N GLN A 232 2.80 -47.56 39.48
CA GLN A 232 3.87 -46.66 39.85
C GLN A 232 3.78 -45.27 39.20
N ALA A 233 4.13 -44.27 40.00
CA ALA A 233 4.62 -42.93 39.68
C ALA A 233 4.61 -42.50 38.19
N ALA A 234 3.69 -41.60 37.84
CA ALA A 234 3.82 -40.72 36.69
C ALA A 234 4.00 -39.27 37.18
N ASP A 235 5.19 -38.76 36.88
CA ASP A 235 5.69 -37.38 36.81
C ASP A 235 4.72 -36.22 37.16
N PRO A 236 5.10 -35.28 38.04
CA PRO A 236 4.37 -34.04 38.24
C PRO A 236 4.96 -32.94 37.34
N GLN A 237 4.77 -33.00 36.02
CA GLN A 237 4.96 -31.82 35.16
C GLN A 237 4.37 -32.03 33.76
N THR A 238 3.08 -31.79 33.63
CA THR A 238 2.49 -31.39 32.34
C THR A 238 1.62 -30.17 32.60
N GLU A 239 2.24 -29.00 32.73
CA GLU A 239 1.52 -27.75 32.46
C GLU A 239 1.02 -27.82 31.02
N PRO A 240 -0.26 -27.54 30.73
CA PRO A 240 -0.71 -27.44 29.37
C PRO A 240 0.05 -26.29 28.71
N ALA A 241 0.73 -26.58 27.60
CA ALA A 241 1.41 -25.58 26.79
C ALA A 241 0.41 -24.45 26.45
N GLN A 242 0.53 -23.31 27.14
CA GLN A 242 -0.20 -22.10 26.80
C GLN A 242 0.31 -21.69 25.42
N SER A 243 -0.55 -21.80 24.41
CA SER A 243 -0.27 -21.22 23.10
C SER A 243 0.05 -19.73 23.30
N PRO A 244 1.09 -19.18 22.63
CA PRO A 244 1.48 -17.80 22.84
C PRO A 244 0.28 -16.88 22.58
N THR A 245 0.01 -15.97 23.51
CA THR A 245 -1.05 -14.96 23.34
C THR A 245 -0.73 -14.14 22.08
N PRO A 246 -1.67 -14.01 21.12
CA PRO A 246 -1.40 -13.27 19.90
C PRO A 246 -1.13 -11.80 20.23
N LEU A 247 -0.07 -11.24 19.64
CA LEU A 247 0.28 -9.83 19.82
C LEU A 247 -0.88 -8.93 19.38
N THR A 248 -1.23 -8.01 20.26
CA THR A 248 -2.25 -6.98 20.11
C THR A 248 -1.61 -5.61 19.87
N ILE A 249 -2.42 -4.63 19.49
CA ILE A 249 -1.93 -3.27 19.23
C ILE A 249 -1.39 -2.57 20.49
N ASN A 250 -1.93 -2.92 21.66
CA ASN A 250 -1.49 -2.37 22.95
C ASN A 250 -0.09 -2.85 23.35
N ASP A 251 0.42 -3.92 22.73
CA ASP A 251 1.78 -4.39 22.95
C ASP A 251 2.81 -3.49 22.23
N TYR A 252 2.37 -2.70 21.25
CA TYR A 252 3.22 -1.81 20.46
C TYR A 252 3.11 -0.35 20.88
N TYR A 253 1.91 0.14 21.18
CA TYR A 253 1.65 1.57 21.38
C TYR A 253 1.03 1.88 22.73
N VAL A 254 1.55 2.93 23.39
CA VAL A 254 1.02 3.42 24.67
C VAL A 254 -0.29 4.21 24.51
N ASP A 255 -0.54 4.75 23.32
CA ASP A 255 -1.69 5.55 22.94
C ASP A 255 -2.63 4.80 21.97
N ALA A 256 -2.59 3.47 22.02
CA ALA A 256 -3.39 2.59 21.18
C ALA A 256 -4.91 2.80 21.35
N ASP A 257 -5.35 3.33 22.50
CA ASP A 257 -6.73 3.67 22.79
C ASP A 257 -7.28 4.83 21.92
N GLN A 258 -6.39 5.65 21.35
CA GLN A 258 -6.74 6.74 20.45
C GLN A 258 -6.94 6.30 19.00
N ILE A 259 -6.63 5.05 18.67
CA ILE A 259 -6.76 4.50 17.32
C ILE A 259 -8.24 4.20 17.07
N PRO A 260 -8.85 4.77 16.03
CA PRO A 260 -10.23 4.45 15.68
C PRO A 260 -10.38 2.94 15.43
N GLN A 261 -11.42 2.33 15.99
CA GLN A 261 -11.74 0.91 15.82
C GLN A 261 -11.64 0.39 14.36
N PRO A 262 -12.15 1.08 13.32
CA PRO A 262 -12.00 0.61 11.94
C PRO A 262 -10.55 0.60 11.41
N ALA A 263 -9.62 1.31 12.05
CA ALA A 263 -8.21 1.36 11.67
C ALA A 263 -7.33 0.37 12.44
N THR A 264 -7.80 -0.19 13.56
CA THR A 264 -7.00 -1.03 14.46
C THR A 264 -6.33 -2.20 13.74
N GLU A 265 -7.08 -2.93 12.90
CA GLU A 265 -6.56 -4.09 12.17
C GLU A 265 -5.48 -3.70 11.16
N ASN A 266 -5.74 -2.63 10.39
CA ASN A 266 -4.81 -2.08 9.42
C ASN A 266 -3.51 -1.59 10.08
N VAL A 267 -3.61 -0.84 11.17
CA VAL A 267 -2.44 -0.36 11.92
C VAL A 267 -1.65 -1.52 12.49
N LEU A 268 -2.32 -2.52 13.08
CA LEU A 268 -1.64 -3.70 13.61
C LEU A 268 -0.92 -4.48 12.50
N ALA A 269 -1.55 -4.66 11.35
CA ALA A 269 -0.95 -5.34 10.20
C ALA A 269 0.25 -4.57 9.65
N ALA A 270 0.13 -3.24 9.47
CA ALA A 270 1.23 -2.37 9.08
C ALA A 270 2.40 -2.43 10.07
N THR A 271 2.09 -2.47 11.36
CA THR A 271 3.10 -2.59 12.42
C THR A 271 3.82 -3.92 12.33
N LYS A 272 3.09 -5.04 12.22
CA LYS A 272 3.69 -6.38 12.07
C LYS A 272 4.57 -6.47 10.82
N ALA A 273 4.17 -5.82 9.73
CA ALA A 273 4.93 -5.76 8.49
C ALA A 273 6.13 -4.81 8.53
N GLY A 274 6.34 -4.02 9.60
CA GLY A 274 7.44 -3.05 9.66
C GLY A 274 7.20 -1.78 8.83
N VAL A 275 5.96 -1.49 8.45
CA VAL A 275 5.60 -0.29 7.67
C VAL A 275 5.58 0.97 8.55
N VAL A 276 5.23 0.83 9.82
CA VAL A 276 5.08 1.98 10.73
C VAL A 276 6.44 2.49 11.20
N VAL A 277 6.67 3.80 11.07
CA VAL A 277 7.88 4.48 11.54
C VAL A 277 7.51 5.61 12.49
N ASN A 278 7.87 5.49 13.77
CA ASN A 278 7.53 6.42 14.84
C ASN A 278 8.78 7.14 15.37
N HIS A 279 8.78 8.47 15.25
CA HIS A 279 9.83 9.33 15.78
C HIS A 279 9.23 10.40 16.72
N PRO A 280 9.90 10.74 17.83
CA PRO A 280 11.15 10.17 18.33
C PRO A 280 10.97 8.86 19.12
N ASP A 281 9.75 8.54 19.54
CA ASP A 281 9.45 7.37 20.36
C ASP A 281 8.73 6.30 19.54
N PRO A 282 9.34 5.11 19.31
CA PRO A 282 8.73 4.01 18.58
C PRO A 282 7.37 3.55 19.14
N GLN A 283 7.13 3.74 20.44
CA GLN A 283 5.92 3.25 21.13
C GLN A 283 4.78 4.28 21.18
N VAL A 284 4.92 5.44 20.54
CA VAL A 284 3.88 6.48 20.51
C VAL A 284 3.45 6.73 19.06
N LEU A 285 2.20 6.41 18.74
CA LEU A 285 1.70 6.53 17.36
C LEU A 285 1.20 7.93 17.02
N ASN A 286 0.54 8.62 17.94
CA ASN A 286 -0.20 9.87 17.74
C ASN A 286 -1.21 9.80 16.57
N PRO A 287 -2.19 8.87 16.59
CA PRO A 287 -2.99 8.52 15.41
C PRO A 287 -3.79 9.68 14.82
N ASN A 288 -4.29 10.60 15.65
CA ASN A 288 -5.18 11.69 15.24
C ASN A 288 -4.44 12.98 14.85
N ARG A 289 -3.11 13.01 14.94
CA ARG A 289 -2.29 14.16 14.53
C ARG A 289 -2.20 14.21 12.99
N PRO A 290 -2.14 15.41 12.37
CA PRO A 290 -1.72 15.56 10.99
C PRO A 290 -0.35 14.90 10.73
N ALA A 291 -0.26 14.05 9.71
CA ALA A 291 1.00 13.43 9.32
C ALA A 291 1.92 14.48 8.67
N THR A 292 3.21 14.48 9.03
CA THR A 292 4.18 15.35 8.36
C THR A 292 4.75 14.71 7.10
N ARG A 293 5.33 15.52 6.22
CA ARG A 293 5.87 15.04 4.95
C ARG A 293 7.05 14.08 5.13
N GLY A 294 7.87 14.28 6.15
CA GLY A 294 8.94 13.36 6.55
C GLY A 294 8.40 12.03 7.08
N GLU A 295 7.31 12.07 7.84
CA GLU A 295 6.63 10.86 8.31
C GLU A 295 6.01 10.07 7.17
N VAL A 296 5.28 10.73 6.27
CA VAL A 296 4.69 10.10 5.08
C VAL A 296 5.78 9.48 4.20
N ALA A 297 6.91 10.17 3.99
CA ALA A 297 8.05 9.62 3.26
C ALA A 297 8.61 8.36 3.93
N ALA A 298 8.77 8.37 5.26
CA ALA A 298 9.22 7.18 5.98
C ALA A 298 8.25 5.99 5.84
N LEU A 299 6.95 6.24 5.93
CA LEU A 299 5.91 5.22 5.74
C LEU A 299 5.91 4.65 4.32
N ILE A 300 5.99 5.50 3.30
CA ILE A 300 6.08 5.08 1.89
C ILE A 300 7.35 4.27 1.64
N HIS A 301 8.49 4.71 2.18
CA HIS A 301 9.74 3.97 2.07
C HIS A 301 9.58 2.54 2.62
N GLN A 302 9.07 2.39 3.84
CA GLN A 302 8.87 1.07 4.42
C GLN A 302 7.86 0.23 3.64
N ALA A 303 6.76 0.83 3.18
CA ALA A 303 5.78 0.15 2.32
C ALA A 303 6.41 -0.39 1.01
N LEU A 304 7.38 0.32 0.45
CA LEU A 304 8.09 -0.15 -0.75
C LEU A 304 9.15 -1.21 -0.44
N VAL A 305 9.79 -1.14 0.73
CA VAL A 305 10.68 -2.20 1.22
C VAL A 305 9.90 -3.50 1.45
N THR A 306 8.70 -3.44 2.03
CA THR A 306 7.86 -4.64 2.24
C THR A 306 7.37 -5.25 0.93
N GLN A 307 7.21 -4.45 -0.12
CA GLN A 307 6.94 -4.94 -1.49
C GLN A 307 8.19 -5.47 -2.22
N GLY A 308 9.39 -5.37 -1.63
CA GLY A 308 10.66 -5.73 -2.29
C GLY A 308 11.04 -4.79 -3.44
N ARG A 309 10.48 -3.57 -3.47
CA ARG A 309 10.74 -2.55 -4.50
C ARG A 309 11.87 -1.60 -4.12
N LEU A 310 12.22 -1.53 -2.84
CA LEU A 310 13.37 -0.80 -2.33
C LEU A 310 14.18 -1.69 -1.38
N GLU A 311 15.49 -1.45 -1.35
CA GLU A 311 16.37 -2.08 -0.36
C GLU A 311 16.12 -1.48 1.03
N PRO A 312 16.17 -2.29 2.10
CA PRO A 312 16.06 -1.78 3.47
C PRO A 312 17.25 -0.88 3.82
N LEU A 313 17.04 0.02 4.78
CA LEU A 313 18.14 0.85 5.28
C LEU A 313 19.27 -0.01 5.89
N PRO A 314 20.53 0.44 5.79
CA PRO A 314 21.68 -0.21 6.45
C PRO A 314 21.49 -0.33 7.96
N ASP A 315 21.93 -1.45 8.55
CA ASP A 315 21.75 -1.78 9.98
C ASP A 315 22.29 -0.74 10.98
N ASP A 316 23.31 0.01 10.57
CA ASP A 316 23.94 1.07 11.36
C ASP A 316 23.22 2.43 11.27
N THR A 317 22.17 2.54 10.45
CA THR A 317 21.41 3.78 10.28
C THR A 317 20.50 4.01 11.48
N ALA A 318 20.71 5.11 12.22
CA ALA A 318 19.94 5.45 13.41
C ALA A 318 18.42 5.48 13.17
N ALA A 319 17.98 5.85 11.95
CA ALA A 319 16.57 5.90 11.57
C ALA A 319 15.86 4.54 11.64
N LYS A 320 16.59 3.41 11.59
CA LYS A 320 16.01 2.07 11.76
C LYS A 320 15.43 1.85 13.14
N ASN A 321 15.93 2.56 14.16
CA ASN A 321 15.40 2.45 15.52
C ASN A 321 13.96 2.99 15.64
N TYR A 322 13.49 3.75 14.65
CA TYR A 322 12.13 4.28 14.60
C TYR A 322 11.15 3.35 13.87
N ILE A 323 11.63 2.31 13.18
CA ILE A 323 10.78 1.33 12.50
C ILE A 323 10.17 0.40 13.57
N VAL A 324 8.85 0.33 13.59
CA VAL A 324 8.10 -0.44 14.58
C VAL A 324 7.70 -1.80 13.97
N GLY A 325 8.05 -2.89 14.66
CA GLY A 325 7.79 -4.25 14.21
C GLY A 325 8.76 -4.72 13.12
N GLY A 326 8.34 -5.70 12.30
CA GLY A 326 9.12 -6.22 11.17
C GLY A 326 10.39 -7.02 11.53
N ARG A 327 10.42 -7.65 12.72
CA ARG A 327 11.51 -8.56 13.16
C ARG A 327 11.12 -10.03 13.02
#